data_AF-A0A953KC21-F1
#
_entry.id   AF-A0A953KC21-F1
#
_cell.length_a   1.000
_cell.length_b   1.000
_cell.length_c   1.000
_cell.angle_alpha   90.00
_cell.angle_beta   90.00
_cell.angle_gamma   90.00
#
_symmetry.space_group_name_H-M   'P 1'
#
loop_
_entity.id
_entity.type
_entity.pdbx_description
1 polymer ?
#
loop_
_entity_poly.entity_id
_entity_poly.type
_entity_poly.pdbx_seq_one_letter_code
_entity_poly.pdbx_strand_id
1 'polypeptide(L)'
;MRALRLVIALCRVPRLFSSLLLFPLILGLVVMCAQLLVTSLILQAGRKSIGPVESTDPGREKLRSIVSNLIYGHETPQPLRICRWQTKVVDGQAIELPPDDPHCAPDRLDVALKVKHPDLFDPTQFQLILDGTIERLHICSSCHPDVVIVPGTPVRTEVSSVWGLLVLGATSLNPDVGEKLKSARTDMRRIWDSVGSIEFYSSGLRDAVKIKDLYVTSAIVINIAGMIVIALWLALKAHRRVIDYFARSGALLPMAAGCGSSNFYLAIWMLTCLRVAAFLIAVIPLSAYWLYDMVDPEQLYAIFGSDLLALALWIAAVSAGLGLATVIASIGELKQRHFLFSFGYRYVPLLIAGLGTIVWMATFIIGTPFWGFCRNIITLLPVLGLTPIIIAPIFKPSYLALVLHSGLALLLLLQMVRSNARWFASHLEEI
;
A
#
# COMPACT_ATOMS: atom_id res chain seq x y z
N MET A 1 -13.63 -19.54 30.60
CA MET A 1 -14.79 -20.41 30.28
C MET A 1 -16.17 -19.77 30.47
N ARG A 2 -16.43 -18.96 31.52
CA ARG A 2 -17.76 -18.35 31.75
C ARG A 2 -18.24 -17.45 30.60
N ALA A 3 -17.36 -16.57 30.07
CA ALA A 3 -17.68 -15.73 28.91
C ALA A 3 -18.10 -16.55 27.67
N LEU A 4 -17.38 -17.63 27.36
CA LEU A 4 -17.70 -18.51 26.24
C LEU A 4 -19.08 -19.18 26.40
N ARG A 5 -19.42 -19.66 27.60
CA ARG A 5 -20.75 -20.23 27.87
C ARG A 5 -21.85 -19.19 27.65
N LEU A 6 -21.62 -17.94 28.06
CA LEU A 6 -22.54 -16.84 27.81
C LEU A 6 -22.70 -16.57 26.31
N VAL A 7 -21.61 -16.51 25.54
CA VAL A 7 -21.66 -16.36 24.07
C VAL A 7 -22.51 -17.45 23.44
N ILE A 8 -22.29 -18.72 23.80
CA ILE A 8 -23.05 -19.85 23.28
C ILE A 8 -24.54 -19.72 23.64
N ALA A 9 -24.85 -19.33 24.88
CA ALA A 9 -26.24 -19.11 25.30
C ALA A 9 -26.93 -18.00 24.49
N LEU A 10 -26.23 -16.88 24.24
CA LEU A 10 -26.76 -15.77 23.43
C LEU A 10 -26.96 -16.18 21.96
N CYS A 11 -26.06 -16.98 21.40
CA CYS A 11 -26.19 -17.51 20.04
C CYS A 11 -27.37 -18.50 19.89
N ARG A 12 -27.80 -19.17 20.95
CA ARG A 12 -28.94 -20.10 20.91
C ARG A 12 -30.30 -19.39 20.86
N VAL A 13 -30.37 -18.12 21.25
CA VAL A 13 -31.62 -17.34 21.20
C VAL A 13 -31.84 -16.84 19.77
N PRO A 14 -32.88 -17.32 19.04
CA PRO A 14 -33.01 -17.07 17.59
C PRO A 14 -33.07 -15.59 17.22
N ARG A 15 -33.79 -14.79 18.02
CA ARG A 15 -33.93 -13.34 17.80
C ARG A 15 -32.60 -12.60 17.97
N LEU A 16 -31.80 -13.01 18.97
CA LEU A 16 -30.47 -12.44 19.20
C LEU A 16 -29.50 -12.86 18.10
N PHE A 17 -29.49 -14.15 17.75
CA PHE A 17 -28.69 -14.66 16.64
C PHE A 17 -28.97 -13.92 15.34
N SER A 18 -30.25 -13.78 14.97
CA SER A 18 -30.66 -13.10 13.74
C SER A 18 -30.24 -11.63 13.72
N SER A 19 -30.44 -10.89 14.82
CA SER A 19 -30.16 -9.45 14.89
C SER A 19 -28.67 -9.13 15.05
N LEU A 20 -27.94 -9.93 15.83
CA LEU A 20 -26.56 -9.65 16.23
C LEU A 20 -25.53 -10.28 15.28
N LEU A 21 -25.83 -11.44 14.70
CA LEU A 21 -24.92 -12.22 13.85
C LEU A 21 -25.36 -12.26 12.39
N LEU A 22 -26.55 -12.81 12.10
CA LEU A 22 -26.96 -13.13 10.73
C LEU A 22 -27.19 -11.88 9.86
N PHE A 23 -28.01 -10.93 10.32
CA PHE A 23 -28.33 -9.74 9.53
C PHE A 23 -27.09 -8.90 9.16
N PRO A 24 -26.18 -8.58 10.11
CA PRO A 24 -24.95 -7.87 9.76
C PRO A 24 -24.02 -8.67 8.84
N LEU A 25 -23.99 -10.00 8.96
CA LEU A 25 -23.23 -10.86 8.05
C LEU A 25 -23.75 -10.73 6.61
N ILE A 26 -25.06 -10.87 6.41
CA ILE A 26 -25.71 -10.73 5.09
C ILE A 26 -25.42 -9.33 4.52
N LEU A 27 -25.58 -8.29 5.33
CA LEU A 27 -25.32 -6.92 4.91
C LEU A 27 -23.84 -6.74 4.50
N GLY A 28 -22.90 -7.29 5.28
CA GLY A 28 -21.48 -7.28 4.95
C GLY A 28 -21.19 -7.97 3.60
N LEU A 29 -21.81 -9.12 3.36
CA LEU A 29 -21.67 -9.86 2.09
C LEU A 29 -22.21 -9.06 0.90
N VAL A 30 -23.37 -8.41 1.03
CA VAL A 30 -23.93 -7.56 -0.03
C VAL A 30 -22.99 -6.41 -0.37
N VAL A 31 -22.47 -5.71 0.64
CA VAL A 31 -21.51 -4.60 0.44
C VAL A 31 -20.22 -5.13 -0.20
N MET A 32 -19.76 -6.32 0.18
CA MET A 32 -18.59 -6.95 -0.43
C MET A 32 -18.82 -7.30 -1.91
N CYS A 33 -19.96 -7.87 -2.28
CA CYS A 33 -20.29 -8.15 -3.67
C CYS A 33 -20.31 -6.87 -4.51
N ALA A 34 -20.89 -5.78 -3.99
CA ALA A 34 -20.85 -4.48 -4.65
C ALA A 34 -19.41 -3.96 -4.81
N GLN A 35 -18.56 -4.15 -3.79
CA GLN A 35 -17.15 -3.77 -3.85
C GLN A 35 -16.39 -4.57 -4.91
N LEU A 36 -16.55 -5.91 -4.98
CA LEU A 36 -15.93 -6.75 -6.00
C LEU A 36 -16.35 -6.33 -7.42
N LEU A 37 -17.61 -5.96 -7.60
CA LEU A 37 -18.12 -5.45 -8.87
C LEU A 37 -17.43 -4.14 -9.25
N VAL A 38 -17.30 -3.19 -8.32
CA VAL A 38 -16.58 -1.94 -8.56
C VAL A 38 -15.10 -2.19 -8.87
N THR A 39 -14.44 -3.08 -8.12
CA THR A 39 -13.04 -3.46 -8.40
C THR A 39 -12.90 -4.11 -9.79
N SER A 40 -13.87 -4.93 -10.21
CA SER A 40 -13.91 -5.53 -11.55
C SER A 40 -13.99 -4.47 -12.64
N LEU A 41 -14.89 -3.48 -12.46
CA LEU A 41 -15.03 -2.38 -13.41
C LEU A 41 -13.76 -1.55 -13.52
N ILE A 42 -13.10 -1.28 -12.39
CA ILE A 42 -11.80 -0.60 -12.37
C ILE A 42 -10.79 -1.44 -13.15
N LEU A 43 -10.61 -2.72 -12.79
CA LEU A 43 -9.66 -3.64 -13.44
C LEU A 43 -9.85 -3.69 -14.96
N GLN A 44 -11.11 -3.83 -15.42
CA GLN A 44 -11.45 -3.84 -16.84
C GLN A 44 -11.17 -2.50 -17.52
N ALA A 45 -11.44 -1.37 -16.87
CA ALA A 45 -11.18 -0.05 -17.42
C ALA A 45 -9.68 0.18 -17.65
N GLY A 46 -8.81 -0.14 -16.69
CA GLY A 46 -7.37 0.00 -16.91
C GLY A 46 -6.77 -1.04 -17.86
N ARG A 47 -7.34 -2.26 -17.97
CA ARG A 47 -6.97 -3.18 -19.06
C ARG A 47 -7.25 -2.60 -20.44
N LYS A 48 -8.40 -1.93 -20.61
CA LYS A 48 -8.74 -1.24 -21.86
C LYS A 48 -7.83 -0.03 -22.12
N SER A 49 -7.39 0.68 -21.08
CA SER A 49 -6.47 1.83 -21.21
C SER A 49 -5.05 1.43 -21.60
N ILE A 50 -4.65 0.17 -21.39
CA ILE A 50 -3.34 -0.37 -21.81
C ILE A 50 -3.40 -0.91 -23.27
N GLY A 51 -4.58 -0.89 -23.91
CA GLY A 51 -4.71 -1.10 -25.36
C GLY A 51 -4.01 0.02 -26.15
N PRO A 52 -3.73 -0.16 -27.45
CA PRO A 52 -3.07 0.87 -28.26
C PRO A 52 -3.92 2.15 -28.29
N VAL A 53 -3.50 3.14 -27.51
CA VAL A 53 -4.20 4.41 -27.29
C VAL A 53 -4.04 5.29 -28.54
N GLU A 54 -5.16 5.73 -29.11
CA GLU A 54 -5.17 6.72 -30.20
C GLU A 54 -4.48 8.02 -29.75
N SER A 55 -3.47 8.44 -30.51
CA SER A 55 -2.45 9.45 -30.15
C SER A 55 -2.92 10.91 -30.17
N THR A 56 -4.22 11.16 -30.06
CA THR A 56 -4.84 12.48 -30.30
C THR A 56 -5.70 12.95 -29.14
N ASP A 57 -5.46 12.43 -27.93
CA ASP A 57 -6.15 12.90 -26.75
C ASP A 57 -5.50 14.21 -26.22
N PRO A 58 -6.18 15.37 -26.33
CA PRO A 58 -5.66 16.65 -25.81
C PRO A 58 -5.39 16.62 -24.30
N GLY A 59 -5.97 15.67 -23.55
CA GLY A 59 -5.64 15.48 -22.14
C GLY A 59 -4.18 15.10 -21.88
N ARG A 60 -3.54 14.43 -22.83
CA ARG A 60 -2.17 13.90 -22.68
C ARG A 60 -1.10 14.98 -22.79
N GLU A 61 -1.30 15.94 -23.69
CA GLU A 61 -0.42 17.09 -23.86
C GLU A 61 -0.45 18.00 -22.62
N LYS A 62 -1.64 18.18 -22.03
CA LYS A 62 -1.80 18.86 -20.75
C LYS A 62 -1.10 18.13 -19.60
N LEU A 63 -1.22 16.81 -19.52
CA LEU A 63 -0.51 15.99 -18.53
C LEU A 63 1.01 16.07 -18.70
N ARG A 64 1.52 16.01 -19.93
CA ARG A 64 2.95 16.21 -20.23
C ARG A 64 3.40 17.59 -19.78
N SER A 65 2.67 18.64 -20.13
CA SER A 65 3.00 20.00 -19.71
C SER A 65 3.04 20.12 -18.19
N ILE A 66 2.08 19.52 -17.46
CA ILE A 66 2.08 19.52 -15.99
C ILE A 66 3.30 18.78 -15.43
N VAL A 67 3.59 17.58 -15.93
CA VAL A 67 4.72 16.77 -15.44
C VAL A 67 6.05 17.44 -15.79
N SER A 68 6.21 17.95 -17.01
CA SER A 68 7.39 18.71 -17.43
C SER A 68 7.57 19.98 -16.60
N ASN A 69 6.49 20.73 -16.35
CA ASN A 69 6.53 21.90 -15.48
C ASN A 69 6.89 21.54 -14.03
N LEU A 70 6.50 20.36 -13.55
CA LEU A 70 6.84 19.88 -12.21
C LEU A 70 8.31 19.47 -12.11
N ILE A 71 8.89 18.88 -13.16
CA ILE A 71 10.27 18.38 -13.17
C ILE A 71 11.28 19.49 -13.51
N TYR A 72 11.01 20.26 -14.58
CA TYR A 72 11.94 21.22 -15.19
C TYR A 72 11.51 22.69 -15.03
N GLY A 73 10.34 22.95 -14.44
CA GLY A 73 9.76 24.30 -14.42
C GLY A 73 9.25 24.74 -15.80
N HIS A 74 9.11 26.05 -16.03
CA HIS A 74 8.62 26.59 -17.30
C HIS A 74 9.65 26.55 -18.45
N GLU A 75 10.84 26.00 -18.22
CA GLU A 75 11.89 25.94 -19.22
C GLU A 75 11.70 24.72 -20.13
N THR A 76 11.93 24.90 -21.43
CA THR A 76 11.96 23.80 -22.38
C THR A 76 13.21 22.96 -22.16
N PRO A 77 13.08 21.62 -22.10
CA PRO A 77 14.25 20.75 -21.90
C PRO A 77 15.27 21.00 -23.00
N GLN A 78 16.52 21.25 -22.60
CA GLN A 78 17.65 21.39 -23.53
C GLN A 78 17.87 20.07 -24.29
N PRO A 79 18.49 20.10 -25.49
CA PRO A 79 18.83 18.89 -26.21
C PRO A 79 19.67 17.95 -25.34
N LEU A 80 19.37 16.65 -25.40
CA LEU A 80 19.99 15.65 -24.53
C LEU A 80 21.51 15.68 -24.62
N ARG A 81 22.18 15.94 -23.49
CA ARG A 81 23.63 15.84 -23.36
C ARG A 81 24.04 14.43 -22.95
N ILE A 82 24.99 13.84 -23.69
CA ILE A 82 25.54 12.52 -23.38
C ILE A 82 26.86 12.71 -22.63
N CYS A 83 26.92 12.21 -21.40
CA CYS A 83 28.07 12.30 -20.52
C CYS A 83 28.74 10.93 -20.40
N ARG A 84 29.90 10.75 -21.03
CA ARG A 84 30.65 9.47 -21.02
C ARG A 84 31.74 9.49 -19.95
N TRP A 85 31.58 8.65 -18.94
CA TRP A 85 32.60 8.49 -17.91
C TRP A 85 33.85 7.82 -18.48
N GLN A 86 35.01 8.21 -17.96
CA GLN A 86 36.29 7.69 -18.41
C GLN A 86 36.88 6.78 -17.32
N THR A 87 37.31 5.59 -17.72
CA THR A 87 38.10 4.73 -16.84
C THR A 87 39.55 5.18 -16.90
N LYS A 88 40.07 5.73 -15.80
CA LYS A 88 41.48 6.11 -15.65
C LYS A 88 42.15 5.16 -14.67
N VAL A 89 43.40 4.77 -14.93
CA VAL A 89 44.19 3.99 -13.98
C VAL A 89 44.88 4.97 -13.04
N VAL A 90 44.48 4.98 -11.77
CA VAL A 90 45.08 5.78 -10.71
C VAL A 90 45.65 4.81 -9.69
N ASP A 91 46.95 4.92 -9.41
CA ASP A 91 47.67 4.04 -8.47
C ASP A 91 47.53 2.53 -8.77
N GLY A 92 47.49 2.17 -10.06
CA GLY A 92 47.36 0.78 -10.52
C GLY A 92 45.94 0.20 -10.40
N GLN A 93 44.97 0.98 -9.91
CA GLN A 93 43.56 0.60 -9.90
C GLN A 93 42.80 1.34 -10.99
N ALA A 94 41.94 0.63 -11.72
CA ALA A 94 41.02 1.25 -12.67
C ALA A 94 39.88 1.94 -11.90
N ILE A 95 39.87 3.27 -11.89
CA ILE A 95 38.83 4.08 -11.26
C ILE A 95 38.04 4.78 -12.37
N GLU A 96 36.72 4.78 -12.23
CA GLU A 96 35.84 5.52 -13.12
C GLU A 96 35.69 6.96 -12.65
N LEU A 97 36.00 7.92 -13.53
CA LEU A 97 35.91 9.35 -13.21
C LEU A 97 34.89 10.02 -14.15
N PRO A 98 34.11 11.00 -13.64
CA PRO A 98 33.22 11.78 -14.47
C PRO A 98 34.01 12.58 -15.52
N PRO A 99 33.37 13.04 -16.62
CA PRO A 99 34.01 13.91 -17.59
C PRO A 99 34.50 15.20 -16.92
N ASP A 100 35.54 15.81 -17.50
CA ASP A 100 36.06 17.10 -17.01
C ASP A 100 35.05 18.27 -17.21
N ASP A 101 33.94 18.04 -17.93
CA ASP A 101 32.83 18.99 -18.07
C ASP A 101 32.01 19.05 -16.76
N PRO A 102 31.97 20.20 -16.05
CA PRO A 102 31.20 20.34 -14.81
C PRO A 102 29.70 20.11 -15.01
N HIS A 103 29.16 20.29 -16.22
CA HIS A 103 27.76 20.00 -16.53
C HIS A 103 27.45 18.49 -16.57
N CYS A 104 28.48 17.64 -16.67
CA CYS A 104 28.35 16.19 -16.63
C CYS A 104 28.55 15.59 -15.24
N ALA A 105 28.60 16.40 -14.18
CA ALA A 105 28.51 15.90 -12.83
C ALA A 105 27.14 15.23 -12.62
N PRO A 106 27.08 14.01 -12.05
CA PRO A 106 25.82 13.32 -11.80
C PRO A 106 24.99 14.10 -10.77
N ASP A 107 23.73 14.40 -11.11
CA ASP A 107 22.77 15.03 -10.19
C ASP A 107 21.47 14.21 -10.09
N ARG A 108 20.55 14.66 -9.24
CA ARG A 108 19.17 14.15 -9.18
C ARG A 108 18.47 14.42 -10.51
N LEU A 109 17.54 13.53 -10.90
CA LEU A 109 16.80 13.53 -12.18
C LEU A 109 17.56 13.06 -13.42
N ASP A 110 18.87 12.87 -13.35
CA ASP A 110 19.63 12.34 -14.48
C ASP A 110 19.36 10.83 -14.69
N VAL A 111 19.59 10.34 -15.90
CA VAL A 111 19.50 8.91 -16.24
C VAL A 111 20.90 8.37 -16.50
N ALA A 112 21.22 7.19 -15.98
CA ALA A 112 22.46 6.47 -16.26
C ALA A 112 22.23 5.20 -17.07
N LEU A 113 23.09 4.94 -18.05
CA LEU A 113 23.27 3.67 -18.72
C LEU A 113 24.46 2.94 -18.08
N LYS A 114 24.17 1.89 -17.32
CA LYS A 114 25.17 1.12 -16.57
C LYS A 114 25.80 0.05 -17.44
N VAL A 115 26.98 0.34 -17.99
CA VAL A 115 27.69 -0.52 -18.96
C VAL A 115 29.11 -0.81 -18.49
N LYS A 116 29.66 -1.96 -18.91
CA LYS A 116 31.04 -2.34 -18.55
C LYS A 116 32.11 -1.45 -19.17
N HIS A 117 31.85 -0.97 -20.39
CA HIS A 117 32.77 -0.14 -21.18
C HIS A 117 32.04 1.12 -21.68
N PRO A 118 31.99 2.19 -20.86
CA PRO A 118 31.25 3.41 -21.18
C PRO A 118 31.72 4.13 -22.44
N ASP A 119 33.02 4.00 -22.73
CA ASP A 119 33.71 4.53 -23.91
C ASP A 119 33.26 3.85 -25.20
N LEU A 120 32.97 2.54 -25.16
CA LEU A 120 32.64 1.74 -26.35
C LEU A 120 31.14 1.60 -26.61
N PHE A 121 30.29 1.93 -25.64
CA PHE A 121 28.86 1.71 -25.76
C PHE A 121 28.20 2.70 -26.74
N ASP A 122 27.28 2.21 -27.58
CA ASP A 122 26.46 3.06 -28.45
C ASP A 122 25.12 3.40 -27.77
N PRO A 123 24.90 4.66 -27.34
CA PRO A 123 23.67 5.08 -26.69
C PRO A 123 22.56 5.46 -27.67
N THR A 124 22.77 5.40 -28.99
CA THR A 124 21.86 5.98 -29.99
C THR A 124 20.41 5.56 -29.80
N GLN A 125 20.17 4.28 -29.51
CA GLN A 125 18.81 3.76 -29.26
C GLN A 125 18.16 4.39 -28.02
N PHE A 126 18.91 4.60 -26.94
CA PHE A 126 18.42 5.20 -25.70
C PHE A 126 18.28 6.72 -25.83
N GLN A 127 19.21 7.36 -26.55
CA GLN A 127 19.12 8.78 -26.88
C GLN A 127 17.80 9.09 -27.60
N LEU A 128 17.42 8.30 -28.61
CA LEU A 128 16.16 8.48 -29.33
C LEU A 128 14.91 8.42 -28.43
N ILE A 129 14.96 7.65 -27.33
CA ILE A 129 13.85 7.46 -26.40
C ILE A 129 13.81 8.60 -25.36
N LEU A 130 14.98 9.04 -24.92
CA LEU A 130 15.13 9.95 -23.78
C LEU A 130 15.26 11.43 -24.20
N ASP A 131 15.56 11.69 -25.46
CA ASP A 131 15.71 13.04 -25.99
C ASP A 131 14.41 13.86 -25.87
N GLY A 132 14.58 15.14 -25.55
CA GLY A 132 13.47 16.04 -25.22
C GLY A 132 12.70 15.68 -23.94
N THR A 133 13.20 14.75 -23.13
CA THR A 133 12.61 14.41 -21.83
C THR A 133 13.55 14.57 -20.67
N ILE A 134 14.84 14.31 -20.86
CA ILE A 134 15.87 14.50 -19.83
C ILE A 134 16.98 15.39 -20.38
N GLU A 135 17.66 16.10 -19.50
CA GLU A 135 18.77 16.98 -19.91
C GLU A 135 20.06 16.19 -20.13
N ARG A 136 20.31 15.16 -19.32
CA ARG A 136 21.59 14.45 -19.27
C ARG A 136 21.41 12.94 -19.20
N LEU A 137 22.14 12.25 -20.08
CA LEU A 137 22.29 10.80 -20.11
C LEU A 137 23.74 10.44 -19.79
N HIS A 138 23.96 9.86 -18.61
CA HIS A 138 25.28 9.37 -18.21
C HIS A 138 25.49 7.97 -18.77
N ILE A 139 26.67 7.71 -19.31
CA ILE A 139 27.13 6.36 -19.66
C ILE A 139 28.26 6.07 -18.69
N CYS A 140 28.03 5.12 -17.80
CA CYS A 140 28.94 4.85 -16.70
C CYS A 140 28.89 3.37 -16.30
N SER A 141 29.82 2.90 -15.47
CA SER A 141 29.84 1.57 -14.89
C SER A 141 29.38 1.54 -13.43
N SER A 142 29.53 2.67 -12.72
CA SER A 142 29.41 2.76 -11.27
C SER A 142 28.56 3.92 -10.75
N CYS A 143 28.00 4.77 -11.62
CA CYS A 143 27.16 5.88 -11.19
C CYS A 143 25.77 5.42 -10.72
N HIS A 144 25.16 6.18 -9.80
CA HIS A 144 23.89 5.85 -9.15
C HIS A 144 22.94 7.06 -9.09
N PRO A 145 22.47 7.60 -10.24
CA PRO A 145 21.42 8.61 -10.23
C PRO A 145 20.03 8.02 -9.93
N ASP A 146 18.98 8.83 -10.08
CA ASP A 146 17.60 8.45 -9.75
C ASP A 146 17.03 7.35 -10.68
N VAL A 147 17.55 7.24 -11.91
CA VAL A 147 17.18 6.21 -12.89
C VAL A 147 18.43 5.55 -13.47
N VAL A 148 18.53 4.24 -13.38
CA VAL A 148 19.63 3.45 -13.93
C VAL A 148 19.09 2.40 -14.89
N ILE A 149 19.47 2.49 -16.15
CA ILE A 149 19.17 1.51 -17.19
C ILE A 149 20.38 0.58 -17.30
N VAL A 150 20.18 -0.71 -17.04
CA VAL A 150 21.17 -1.77 -17.18
C VAL A 150 20.88 -2.50 -18.50
N PRO A 151 21.58 -2.17 -19.60
CA PRO A 151 21.38 -2.85 -20.88
C PRO A 151 21.80 -4.33 -20.78
N GLY A 152 20.98 -5.20 -21.35
CA GLY A 152 21.12 -6.65 -21.29
C GLY A 152 19.98 -7.37 -21.99
N THR A 153 19.93 -8.69 -21.88
CA THR A 153 18.79 -9.51 -22.34
C THR A 153 18.27 -10.35 -21.18
N PRO A 154 17.21 -9.91 -20.47
CA PRO A 154 16.39 -8.70 -20.70
C PRO A 154 17.08 -7.40 -20.23
N VAL A 155 16.66 -6.27 -20.78
CA VAL A 155 17.04 -4.95 -20.23
C VAL A 155 16.34 -4.76 -18.87
N ARG A 156 16.96 -4.00 -17.97
CA ARG A 156 16.39 -3.67 -16.67
C ARG A 156 16.50 -2.18 -16.42
N THR A 157 15.42 -1.56 -15.94
CA THR A 157 15.44 -0.16 -15.50
C THR A 157 15.17 -0.09 -14.00
N GLU A 158 16.15 0.40 -13.25
CA GLU A 158 16.12 0.57 -11.80
C GLU A 158 15.82 2.03 -11.47
N VAL A 159 14.76 2.28 -10.68
CA VAL A 159 14.34 3.64 -10.30
C VAL A 159 14.44 3.78 -8.79
N SER A 160 15.23 4.73 -8.29
CA SER A 160 15.51 4.88 -6.85
C SER A 160 14.69 5.99 -6.17
N SER A 161 14.01 6.84 -6.94
CA SER A 161 13.22 7.97 -6.43
C SER A 161 11.87 8.14 -7.16
N VAL A 162 10.91 8.79 -6.51
CA VAL A 162 9.63 9.18 -7.15
C VAL A 162 9.87 10.11 -8.36
N TRP A 163 10.91 10.93 -8.30
CA TRP A 163 11.26 11.82 -9.39
C TRP A 163 11.77 11.06 -10.61
N GLY A 164 12.60 10.03 -10.42
CA GLY A 164 12.99 9.13 -11.49
C GLY A 164 11.79 8.43 -12.15
N LEU A 165 10.77 8.10 -11.36
CA LEU A 165 9.52 7.54 -11.90
C LEU A 165 8.76 8.57 -12.75
N LEU A 166 8.71 9.82 -12.32
CA LEU A 166 8.09 10.91 -13.08
C LEU A 166 8.85 11.19 -14.38
N VAL A 167 10.17 11.14 -14.36
CA VAL A 167 11.03 11.25 -15.55
C VAL A 167 10.69 10.15 -16.57
N LEU A 168 10.64 8.88 -16.13
CA LEU A 168 10.20 7.77 -17.00
C LEU A 168 8.73 7.87 -17.42
N GLY A 169 7.88 8.44 -16.57
CA GLY A 169 6.50 8.75 -16.94
C GLY A 169 6.44 9.77 -18.07
N ALA A 170 7.22 10.84 -17.97
CA ALA A 170 7.30 11.89 -18.99
C ALA A 170 7.80 11.35 -20.34
N THR A 171 8.75 10.40 -20.35
CA THR A 171 9.28 9.83 -21.61
C THR A 171 8.19 9.07 -22.34
N SER A 172 7.34 8.33 -21.60
CA SER A 172 6.18 7.62 -22.15
C SER A 172 5.06 8.54 -22.68
N LEU A 173 5.11 9.84 -22.38
CA LEU A 173 4.13 10.85 -22.79
C LEU A 173 4.64 11.73 -23.93
N ASN A 174 5.87 11.55 -24.42
CA ASN A 174 6.42 12.37 -25.50
C ASN A 174 5.71 12.05 -26.85
N PRO A 175 5.01 13.02 -27.49
CA PRO A 175 4.29 12.85 -28.74
C PRO A 175 5.21 12.66 -29.95
N ASP A 176 6.46 13.16 -29.94
CA ASP A 176 7.40 12.94 -31.05
C ASP A 176 7.86 11.47 -31.08
N VAL A 177 8.01 10.88 -29.90
CA VAL A 177 8.17 9.45 -29.70
C VAL A 177 6.88 8.75 -30.16
N GLY A 178 5.71 9.22 -29.73
CA GLY A 178 4.39 8.69 -30.10
C GLY A 178 4.04 8.69 -31.60
N GLU A 179 4.36 9.74 -32.36
CA GLU A 179 4.09 9.85 -33.81
C GLU A 179 5.07 9.01 -34.63
N LYS A 180 6.37 9.00 -34.30
CA LYS A 180 7.33 8.08 -34.90
C LYS A 180 7.02 6.61 -34.55
N LEU A 181 6.34 6.36 -33.44
CA LEU A 181 5.84 5.05 -33.01
C LEU A 181 4.49 4.66 -33.62
N LYS A 182 3.69 5.61 -34.11
CA LYS A 182 2.39 5.35 -34.72
C LYS A 182 2.54 4.61 -36.06
N SER A 183 3.62 4.85 -36.79
CA SER A 183 3.99 4.09 -37.99
C SER A 183 4.64 2.74 -37.67
N ALA A 184 5.12 2.55 -36.44
CA ALA A 184 5.87 1.38 -35.99
C ALA A 184 5.19 0.68 -34.81
N ARG A 185 3.99 0.13 -35.04
CA ARG A 185 3.17 -0.60 -34.05
C ARG A 185 3.91 -1.79 -33.39
N THR A 186 4.91 -2.36 -34.06
CA THR A 186 5.84 -3.39 -33.55
C THR A 186 6.95 -2.84 -32.67
N ASP A 187 7.31 -1.56 -32.80
CA ASP A 187 8.45 -0.98 -32.09
C ASP A 187 8.08 -0.46 -30.70
N MET A 188 6.81 -0.20 -30.40
CA MET A 188 6.39 0.15 -29.02
C MET A 188 6.60 -1.03 -28.06
N ARG A 189 6.36 -2.26 -28.54
CA ARG A 189 6.81 -3.47 -27.82
C ARG A 189 8.32 -3.52 -27.73
N ARG A 190 9.04 -3.34 -28.85
CA ARG A 190 10.52 -3.35 -28.80
C ARG A 190 11.09 -2.30 -27.84
N ILE A 191 10.50 -1.12 -27.71
CA ILE A 191 10.95 -0.06 -26.80
C ILE A 191 10.62 -0.44 -25.36
N TRP A 192 9.44 -0.95 -25.06
CA TRP A 192 9.15 -1.50 -23.73
C TRP A 192 10.04 -2.71 -23.40
N ASP A 193 10.36 -3.53 -24.40
CA ASP A 193 11.33 -4.63 -24.28
C ASP A 193 12.76 -4.08 -24.13
N SER A 194 13.06 -2.90 -24.67
CA SER A 194 14.37 -2.21 -24.60
C SER A 194 14.56 -1.37 -23.33
N VAL A 195 13.48 -0.88 -22.71
CA VAL A 195 13.49 -0.31 -21.35
C VAL A 195 13.43 -1.46 -20.33
N GLY A 196 12.83 -2.58 -20.72
CA GLY A 196 12.72 -3.78 -19.93
C GLY A 196 11.76 -3.66 -18.77
N SER A 197 11.93 -4.48 -17.74
CA SER A 197 11.12 -4.37 -16.54
C SER A 197 11.54 -3.13 -15.73
N ILE A 198 10.62 -2.19 -15.56
CA ILE A 198 10.80 -1.04 -14.66
C ILE A 198 10.55 -1.50 -13.23
N GLU A 199 11.61 -1.44 -12.43
CA GLU A 199 11.64 -1.87 -11.04
C GLU A 199 11.98 -0.68 -10.15
N PHE A 200 11.13 -0.43 -9.15
CA PHE A 200 11.33 0.63 -8.18
C PHE A 200 12.07 0.10 -6.94
N TYR A 201 13.20 0.72 -6.65
CA TYR A 201 14.09 0.45 -5.55
C TYR A 201 13.96 1.54 -4.50
N SER A 202 13.94 1.14 -3.24
CA SER A 202 14.01 2.12 -2.17
C SER A 202 14.55 1.50 -0.89
N SER A 203 15.37 2.27 -0.18
CA SER A 203 15.97 1.82 1.09
C SER A 203 14.88 1.42 2.10
N GLY A 204 15.00 0.24 2.69
CA GLY A 204 14.02 -0.30 3.65
C GLY A 204 12.94 -1.21 3.06
N LEU A 205 12.81 -1.27 1.73
CA LEU A 205 12.03 -2.31 1.06
C LEU A 205 12.88 -3.59 0.99
N ARG A 206 12.25 -4.75 1.10
CA ARG A 206 12.93 -6.05 0.99
C ARG A 206 13.26 -6.37 -0.47
N ASP A 207 12.31 -6.13 -1.36
CA ASP A 207 12.39 -6.46 -2.78
C ASP A 207 12.01 -5.25 -3.64
N ALA A 208 12.43 -5.24 -4.90
CA ALA A 208 12.04 -4.20 -5.85
C ALA A 208 10.55 -4.31 -6.23
N VAL A 209 9.91 -3.17 -6.47
CA VAL A 209 8.50 -3.10 -6.87
C VAL A 209 8.42 -3.00 -8.39
N LYS A 210 7.85 -4.01 -9.05
CA LYS A 210 7.60 -3.98 -10.48
C LYS A 210 6.46 -3.02 -10.79
N ILE A 211 6.74 -1.95 -11.53
CA ILE A 211 5.74 -0.92 -11.84
C ILE A 211 4.60 -1.47 -12.70
N LYS A 212 4.91 -2.42 -13.59
CA LYS A 212 3.92 -3.13 -14.41
C LYS A 212 2.85 -3.82 -13.56
N ASP A 213 3.22 -4.33 -12.40
CA ASP A 213 2.32 -5.07 -11.51
C ASP A 213 1.54 -4.12 -10.57
N LEU A 214 1.94 -2.84 -10.49
CA LEU A 214 1.36 -1.88 -9.55
C LEU A 214 -0.13 -1.64 -9.80
N TYR A 215 -0.59 -1.68 -11.05
CA TYR A 215 -2.01 -1.53 -11.38
C TYR A 215 -2.85 -2.69 -10.82
N VAL A 216 -2.43 -3.93 -11.06
CA VAL A 216 -3.13 -5.11 -10.55
C VAL A 216 -3.03 -5.17 -9.03
N THR A 217 -1.83 -4.95 -8.49
CA THR A 217 -1.59 -5.01 -7.05
C THR A 217 -2.33 -3.90 -6.30
N SER A 218 -2.45 -2.69 -6.87
CA SER A 218 -3.25 -1.61 -6.27
C SER A 218 -4.73 -1.93 -6.25
N ALA A 219 -5.29 -2.52 -7.30
CA ALA A 219 -6.69 -2.98 -7.29
C ALA A 219 -6.93 -4.05 -6.21
N ILE A 220 -6.00 -5.00 -6.06
CA ILE A 220 -6.03 -6.02 -5.00
C ILE A 220 -5.99 -5.35 -3.62
N VAL A 221 -5.07 -4.40 -3.41
CA VAL A 221 -4.93 -3.67 -2.14
C VAL A 221 -6.17 -2.83 -1.84
N ILE A 222 -6.76 -2.15 -2.82
CA ILE A 222 -8.04 -1.43 -2.66
C ILE A 222 -9.13 -2.40 -2.22
N ASN A 223 -9.19 -3.60 -2.81
CA ASN A 223 -10.16 -4.60 -2.44
C ASN A 223 -9.95 -5.10 -0.99
N ILE A 224 -8.71 -5.40 -0.61
CA ILE A 224 -8.37 -5.79 0.77
C ILE A 224 -8.69 -4.65 1.74
N ALA A 225 -8.35 -3.41 1.41
CA ALA A 225 -8.66 -2.24 2.24
C ALA A 225 -10.18 -2.06 2.41
N GLY A 226 -10.96 -2.25 1.35
CA GLY A 226 -12.42 -2.23 1.42
C GLY A 226 -12.98 -3.33 2.32
N MET A 227 -12.47 -4.57 2.20
CA MET A 227 -12.83 -5.68 3.10
C MET A 227 -12.53 -5.34 4.57
N ILE A 228 -11.37 -4.74 4.82
CA ILE A 228 -10.96 -4.28 6.13
C ILE A 228 -11.93 -3.23 6.68
N VAL A 229 -12.29 -2.21 5.88
CA VAL A 229 -13.24 -1.17 6.27
C VAL A 229 -14.60 -1.78 6.62
N ILE A 230 -15.10 -2.72 5.81
CA ILE A 230 -16.37 -3.42 6.10
C ILE A 230 -16.24 -4.23 7.39
N ALA A 231 -15.15 -4.97 7.59
CA ALA A 231 -14.92 -5.77 8.80
C ALA A 231 -14.85 -4.90 10.06
N LEU A 232 -14.14 -3.77 10.01
CA LEU A 232 -14.05 -2.78 11.10
C LEU A 232 -15.41 -2.16 11.39
N TRP A 233 -16.14 -1.75 10.35
CA TRP A 233 -17.48 -1.19 10.48
C TRP A 233 -18.43 -2.18 11.13
N LEU A 234 -18.37 -3.45 10.69
CA LEU A 234 -19.11 -4.52 11.29
C LEU A 234 -18.72 -4.67 12.76
N ALA A 235 -17.44 -4.75 13.10
CA ALA A 235 -16.97 -4.91 14.47
C ALA A 235 -17.49 -3.81 15.41
N LEU A 236 -17.34 -2.55 15.02
CA LEU A 236 -17.78 -1.39 15.82
C LEU A 236 -19.30 -1.37 15.99
N LYS A 237 -20.06 -1.50 14.89
CA LYS A 237 -21.52 -1.52 14.95
C LYS A 237 -22.04 -2.74 15.71
N ALA A 238 -21.36 -3.89 15.67
CA ALA A 238 -21.71 -5.07 16.46
C ALA A 238 -21.60 -4.76 17.94
N HIS A 239 -20.41 -4.31 18.35
CA HIS A 239 -20.06 -4.13 19.74
C HIS A 239 -21.06 -3.19 20.42
N ARG A 240 -21.34 -2.05 19.78
CA ARG A 240 -22.34 -1.09 20.28
C ARG A 240 -23.76 -1.65 20.29
N ARG A 241 -24.20 -2.30 19.21
CA ARG A 241 -25.57 -2.81 19.11
C ARG A 241 -25.88 -3.88 20.16
N VAL A 242 -24.90 -4.68 20.56
CA VAL A 242 -25.05 -5.65 21.65
C VAL A 242 -25.27 -4.92 22.98
N ILE A 243 -24.46 -3.90 23.28
CA ILE A 243 -24.60 -3.10 24.51
C ILE A 243 -25.95 -2.37 24.53
N ASP A 244 -26.30 -1.68 23.45
CA ASP A 244 -27.56 -0.95 23.31
C ASP A 244 -28.77 -1.89 23.46
N TYR A 245 -28.68 -3.13 22.96
CA TYR A 245 -29.74 -4.12 23.12
C TYR A 245 -29.98 -4.47 24.60
N PHE A 246 -28.92 -4.79 25.34
CA PHE A 246 -29.04 -5.14 26.75
C PHE A 246 -29.46 -3.95 27.61
N ALA A 247 -28.98 -2.74 27.30
CA ALA A 247 -29.38 -1.51 27.96
C ALA A 247 -30.88 -1.25 27.77
N ARG A 248 -31.38 -1.27 26.52
CA ARG A 248 -32.80 -1.06 26.20
C ARG A 248 -33.72 -2.13 26.78
N SER A 249 -33.21 -3.34 27.00
CA SER A 249 -33.99 -4.43 27.59
C SER A 249 -33.97 -4.43 29.12
N GLY A 250 -33.29 -3.46 29.76
CA GLY A 250 -33.08 -3.45 31.21
C GLY A 250 -32.22 -4.61 31.73
N ALA A 251 -31.58 -5.36 30.83
CA ALA A 251 -30.86 -6.59 31.15
C ALA A 251 -29.34 -6.36 31.32
N LEU A 252 -28.83 -5.16 31.03
CA LEU A 252 -27.39 -4.86 31.11
C LEU A 252 -26.83 -5.06 32.53
N LEU A 253 -27.41 -4.39 33.52
CA LEU A 253 -26.99 -4.49 34.93
C LEU A 253 -27.19 -5.91 35.50
N PRO A 254 -28.37 -6.56 35.34
CA PRO A 254 -28.56 -7.95 35.81
C PRO A 254 -27.56 -8.93 35.20
N MET A 255 -27.25 -8.80 33.91
CA MET A 255 -26.33 -9.71 33.22
C MET A 255 -24.88 -9.47 33.66
N ALA A 256 -24.48 -8.21 33.84
CA ALA A 256 -23.16 -7.86 34.36
C ALA A 256 -22.99 -8.31 35.82
N ALA A 257 -24.02 -8.16 36.66
CA ALA A 257 -24.01 -8.63 38.04
C ALA A 257 -23.97 -10.17 38.14
N GLY A 258 -24.79 -10.86 37.35
CA GLY A 258 -24.88 -12.33 37.37
C GLY A 258 -23.67 -13.05 36.77
N CYS A 259 -23.03 -12.48 35.73
CA CYS A 259 -21.88 -13.10 35.05
C CYS A 259 -20.52 -12.57 35.52
N GLY A 260 -20.51 -11.42 36.19
CA GLY A 260 -19.35 -10.58 36.44
C GLY A 260 -19.07 -9.65 35.25
N SER A 261 -18.90 -8.36 35.53
CA SER A 261 -18.73 -7.27 34.55
C SER A 261 -17.62 -7.54 33.53
N SER A 262 -16.46 -8.02 33.99
CA SER A 262 -15.33 -8.38 33.12
C SER A 262 -15.66 -9.53 32.16
N ASN A 263 -16.32 -10.59 32.66
CA ASN A 263 -16.72 -11.73 31.81
C ASN A 263 -17.82 -11.36 30.81
N PHE A 264 -18.75 -10.49 31.23
CA PHE A 264 -19.80 -9.97 30.36
C PHE A 264 -19.21 -9.12 29.23
N TYR A 265 -18.31 -8.19 29.55
CA TYR A 265 -17.62 -7.37 28.55
C TYR A 265 -16.78 -8.22 27.59
N LEU A 266 -16.06 -9.22 28.12
CA LEU A 266 -15.31 -10.16 27.31
C LEU A 266 -16.22 -10.98 26.38
N ALA A 267 -17.42 -11.37 26.82
CA ALA A 267 -18.39 -12.07 25.99
C ALA A 267 -18.89 -11.20 24.82
N ILE A 268 -19.06 -9.89 25.02
CA ILE A 268 -19.41 -8.96 23.95
C ILE A 268 -18.29 -8.89 22.89
N TRP A 269 -17.02 -8.83 23.33
CA TRP A 269 -15.88 -8.90 22.43
C TRP A 269 -15.79 -10.24 21.69
N MET A 270 -16.01 -11.37 22.38
CA MET A 270 -16.05 -12.68 21.74
C MET A 270 -17.16 -12.78 20.68
N LEU A 271 -18.36 -12.25 20.93
CA LEU A 271 -19.43 -12.16 19.93
C LEU A 271 -19.01 -11.31 18.72
N THR A 272 -18.34 -10.19 18.98
CA THR A 272 -17.82 -9.30 17.93
C THR A 272 -16.79 -10.04 17.07
N CYS A 273 -15.82 -10.72 17.69
CA CYS A 273 -14.81 -11.53 17.01
C CYS A 273 -15.42 -12.68 16.22
N LEU A 274 -16.39 -13.40 16.80
CA LEU A 274 -17.10 -14.49 16.12
C LEU A 274 -17.78 -13.99 14.84
N ARG A 275 -18.40 -12.81 14.89
CA ARG A 275 -19.06 -12.22 13.73
C ARG A 275 -18.08 -11.84 12.63
N VAL A 276 -16.98 -11.16 13.01
CA VAL A 276 -15.93 -10.77 12.05
C VAL A 276 -15.31 -12.03 11.43
N ALA A 277 -15.04 -13.06 12.24
CA ALA A 277 -14.53 -14.34 11.75
C ALA A 277 -15.50 -15.00 10.76
N ALA A 278 -16.79 -15.07 11.07
CA ALA A 278 -17.79 -15.62 10.16
C ALA A 278 -17.87 -14.84 8.84
N PHE A 279 -17.78 -13.50 8.90
CA PHE A 279 -17.71 -12.65 7.71
C PHE A 279 -16.46 -12.95 6.87
N LEU A 280 -15.28 -13.02 7.50
CA LEU A 280 -14.03 -13.30 6.82
C LEU A 280 -13.99 -14.71 6.21
N ILE A 281 -14.52 -15.72 6.91
CA ILE A 281 -14.64 -17.10 6.39
C ILE A 281 -15.51 -17.14 5.12
N ALA A 282 -16.54 -16.31 5.04
CA ALA A 282 -17.38 -16.23 3.85
C ALA A 282 -16.75 -15.40 2.73
N VAL A 283 -16.12 -14.26 3.07
CA VAL A 283 -15.60 -13.32 2.07
C VAL A 283 -14.25 -13.73 1.50
N ILE A 284 -13.32 -14.26 2.30
CA ILE A 284 -11.98 -14.59 1.82
C ILE A 284 -12.03 -15.59 0.65
N PRO A 285 -12.78 -16.71 0.71
CA PRO A 285 -12.90 -17.63 -0.42
C PRO A 285 -13.54 -16.98 -1.65
N LEU A 286 -14.56 -16.14 -1.44
CA LEU A 286 -15.23 -15.43 -2.53
C LEU A 286 -14.27 -14.46 -3.24
N SER A 287 -13.53 -13.66 -2.47
CA SER A 287 -12.51 -12.75 -3.00
C SER A 287 -11.37 -13.51 -3.67
N ALA A 288 -10.93 -14.64 -3.10
CA ALA A 288 -9.88 -15.47 -3.68
C ALA A 288 -10.31 -16.10 -5.02
N TYR A 289 -11.53 -16.64 -5.09
CA TYR A 289 -12.10 -17.16 -6.32
C TYR A 289 -12.22 -16.06 -7.39
N TRP A 290 -12.75 -14.90 -7.01
CA TRP A 290 -12.84 -13.75 -7.92
C TRP A 290 -11.48 -13.26 -8.41
N LEU A 291 -10.48 -13.20 -7.53
CA LEU A 291 -9.11 -12.83 -7.88
C LEU A 291 -8.49 -13.83 -8.85
N TYR A 292 -8.71 -15.13 -8.64
CA TYR A 292 -8.20 -16.18 -9.52
C TYR A 292 -8.77 -16.09 -10.94
N ASP A 293 -10.04 -15.70 -11.08
CA ASP A 293 -10.69 -15.48 -12.38
C ASP A 293 -10.20 -14.19 -13.07
N MET A 294 -9.92 -13.16 -12.29
CA MET A 294 -9.59 -11.83 -12.83
C MET A 294 -8.10 -11.59 -13.02
N VAL A 295 -7.21 -12.27 -12.31
CA VAL A 295 -5.76 -12.00 -12.29
C VAL A 295 -4.99 -13.26 -12.66
N ASP A 296 -3.94 -13.10 -13.47
CA ASP A 296 -3.08 -14.21 -13.88
C ASP A 296 -2.51 -14.93 -12.64
N PRO A 297 -2.57 -16.27 -12.57
CA PRO A 297 -2.09 -17.03 -11.41
C PRO A 297 -0.63 -16.76 -11.06
N GLU A 298 0.21 -16.51 -12.06
CA GLU A 298 1.63 -16.14 -11.86
C GLU A 298 1.78 -14.81 -11.12
N GLN A 299 0.93 -13.82 -11.41
CA GLN A 299 0.94 -12.53 -10.71
C GLN A 299 0.45 -12.70 -9.26
N LEU A 300 -0.60 -13.48 -9.04
CA LEU A 300 -1.06 -13.80 -7.68
C LEU A 300 0.00 -14.54 -6.88
N TYR A 301 0.70 -15.49 -7.49
CA TYR A 301 1.81 -16.20 -6.87
C TYR A 301 2.98 -15.27 -6.57
N ALA A 302 3.31 -14.33 -7.45
CA ALA A 302 4.35 -13.33 -7.21
C ALA A 302 4.02 -12.35 -6.06
N ILE A 303 2.73 -12.08 -5.81
CA ILE A 303 2.27 -11.19 -4.75
C ILE A 303 2.20 -11.93 -3.40
N PHE A 304 1.59 -13.13 -3.35
CA PHE A 304 1.28 -13.82 -2.09
C PHE A 304 1.99 -15.17 -1.91
N GLY A 305 2.39 -15.83 -2.99
CA GLY A 305 2.87 -17.22 -2.99
C GLY A 305 4.39 -17.39 -2.85
N SER A 306 5.18 -16.38 -3.21
CA SER A 306 6.65 -16.50 -3.20
C SER A 306 7.25 -16.61 -1.80
N ASP A 307 6.52 -16.18 -0.76
CA ASP A 307 7.03 -16.10 0.60
C ASP A 307 5.91 -16.24 1.65
N LEU A 308 5.69 -17.48 2.09
CA LEU A 308 4.68 -17.82 3.10
C LEU A 308 4.93 -17.15 4.45
N LEU A 309 6.19 -16.90 4.81
CA LEU A 309 6.52 -16.23 6.07
C LEU A 309 6.11 -14.77 6.03
N ALA A 310 6.41 -14.05 4.94
CA ALA A 310 5.92 -12.68 4.75
C ALA A 310 4.40 -12.61 4.79
N LEU A 311 3.72 -13.55 4.13
CA LEU A 311 2.27 -13.61 4.12
C LEU A 311 1.72 -13.80 5.55
N ALA A 312 2.26 -14.76 6.31
CA ALA A 312 1.83 -15.02 7.68
C ALA A 312 2.07 -13.80 8.61
N LEU A 313 3.23 -13.16 8.50
CA LEU A 313 3.57 -11.96 9.26
C LEU A 313 2.69 -10.77 8.87
N TRP A 314 2.38 -10.62 7.59
CA TRP A 314 1.46 -9.59 7.10
C TRP A 314 0.04 -9.81 7.64
N ILE A 315 -0.49 -11.03 7.57
CA ILE A 315 -1.81 -11.36 8.14
C ILE A 315 -1.82 -11.07 9.64
N ALA A 316 -0.76 -11.43 10.37
CA ALA A 316 -0.64 -11.16 11.80
C ALA A 316 -0.60 -9.64 12.09
N ALA A 317 0.20 -8.88 11.33
CA ALA A 317 0.33 -7.43 11.49
C ALA A 317 -0.98 -6.69 11.18
N VAL A 318 -1.64 -7.03 10.07
CA VAL A 318 -2.95 -6.48 9.69
C VAL A 318 -3.98 -6.81 10.77
N SER A 319 -4.07 -8.07 11.20
CA SER A 319 -5.05 -8.50 12.20
C SER A 319 -4.86 -7.81 13.54
N ALA A 320 -3.62 -7.73 14.04
CA ALA A 320 -3.31 -7.07 15.30
C ALA A 320 -3.51 -5.54 15.22
N GLY A 321 -3.05 -4.90 14.15
CA GLY A 321 -3.18 -3.46 13.93
C GLY A 321 -4.64 -3.01 13.81
N LEU A 322 -5.44 -3.75 13.05
CA LEU A 322 -6.88 -3.48 12.91
C LEU A 322 -7.67 -3.80 14.18
N GLY A 323 -7.32 -4.88 14.87
CA GLY A 323 -7.90 -5.19 16.18
C GLY A 323 -7.67 -4.06 17.16
N LEU A 324 -6.44 -3.53 17.23
CA LEU A 324 -6.10 -2.38 18.07
C LEU A 324 -6.90 -1.13 17.68
N ALA A 325 -6.94 -0.78 16.39
CA ALA A 325 -7.71 0.36 15.89
C ALA A 325 -9.20 0.24 16.23
N THR A 326 -9.77 -0.96 16.12
CA THR A 326 -11.17 -1.25 16.49
C THR A 326 -11.42 -1.02 17.97
N VAL A 327 -10.53 -1.50 18.83
CA VAL A 327 -10.66 -1.31 20.28
C VAL A 327 -10.58 0.18 20.62
N ILE A 328 -9.63 0.93 20.06
CA ILE A 328 -9.51 2.37 20.31
C ILE A 328 -10.78 3.11 19.87
N ALA A 329 -11.27 2.84 18.65
CA ALA A 329 -12.50 3.46 18.14
C ALA A 329 -13.73 3.09 18.99
N SER A 330 -13.83 1.84 19.45
CA SER A 330 -14.90 1.38 20.33
C SER A 330 -14.87 2.08 21.69
N ILE A 331 -13.70 2.36 22.26
CA ILE A 331 -13.59 3.16 23.50
C ILE A 331 -14.08 4.58 23.26
N GLY A 332 -13.65 5.19 22.15
CA GLY A 332 -14.05 6.54 21.77
C GLY A 332 -15.57 6.67 21.67
N GLU A 333 -16.25 5.64 21.15
CA GLU A 333 -17.70 5.60 21.04
C GLU A 333 -18.40 5.40 22.41
N LEU A 334 -17.82 4.62 23.33
CA LEU A 334 -18.37 4.42 24.68
C LEU A 334 -18.21 5.66 25.57
N LYS A 335 -17.08 6.36 25.49
CA LYS A 335 -16.80 7.57 26.28
C LYS A 335 -17.49 8.83 25.75
N GLN A 336 -18.26 8.71 24.68
CA GLN A 336 -18.78 9.82 23.89
C GLN A 336 -19.88 10.65 24.60
N ARG A 337 -20.40 10.21 25.75
CA ARG A 337 -21.59 10.81 26.39
C ARG A 337 -21.38 12.22 27.00
N HIS A 338 -20.17 12.76 27.07
CA HIS A 338 -19.92 13.98 27.87
C HIS A 338 -19.42 15.25 27.14
N PHE A 339 -19.06 15.26 25.85
CA PHE A 339 -18.57 16.51 25.20
C PHE A 339 -18.57 16.52 23.66
N LEU A 340 -18.63 17.70 23.02
CA LEU A 340 -18.56 17.91 21.55
C LEU A 340 -17.22 17.44 20.93
N PHE A 341 -16.11 17.49 21.67
CA PHE A 341 -14.80 16.97 21.26
C PHE A 341 -14.77 15.44 21.05
N SER A 342 -15.81 14.74 21.50
CA SER A 342 -15.91 13.29 21.43
C SER A 342 -16.11 12.75 19.99
N PHE A 343 -16.61 13.58 19.06
CA PHE A 343 -16.65 13.22 17.64
C PHE A 343 -15.24 12.98 17.09
N GLY A 344 -14.27 13.80 17.49
CA GLY A 344 -12.87 13.65 17.08
C GLY A 344 -12.24 12.33 17.56
N TYR A 345 -12.54 11.92 18.80
CA TYR A 345 -12.00 10.69 19.41
C TYR A 345 -12.35 9.42 18.62
N ARG A 346 -13.52 9.37 17.99
CA ARG A 346 -13.92 8.23 17.14
C ARG A 346 -13.00 8.04 15.92
N TYR A 347 -12.46 9.14 15.40
CA TYR A 347 -11.62 9.14 14.20
C TYR A 347 -10.12 9.23 14.53
N VAL A 348 -9.73 9.24 15.80
CA VAL A 348 -8.30 9.29 16.19
C VAL A 348 -7.46 8.21 15.50
N PRO A 349 -7.87 6.91 15.45
CA PRO A 349 -7.09 5.91 14.73
C PRO A 349 -6.92 6.23 13.24
N LEU A 350 -7.97 6.77 12.61
CA LEU A 350 -7.95 7.14 11.21
C LEU A 350 -7.05 8.36 10.96
N LEU A 351 -7.12 9.38 11.82
CA LEU A 351 -6.27 10.57 11.74
C LEU A 351 -4.79 10.21 11.94
N ILE A 352 -4.48 9.37 12.94
CA ILE A 352 -3.11 8.90 13.17
C ILE A 352 -2.64 8.08 11.97
N ALA A 353 -3.42 7.12 11.47
CA ALA A 353 -3.05 6.35 10.27
C ALA A 353 -2.86 7.26 9.04
N GLY A 354 -3.71 8.28 8.87
CA GLY A 354 -3.59 9.27 7.79
C GLY A 354 -2.32 10.10 7.88
N LEU A 355 -1.98 10.63 9.06
CA LEU A 355 -0.72 11.34 9.31
C LEU A 355 0.48 10.42 9.05
N GLY A 356 0.43 9.19 9.57
CA GLY A 356 1.45 8.17 9.32
C GLY A 356 1.64 7.89 7.83
N THR A 357 0.54 7.83 7.07
CA THR A 357 0.56 7.67 5.60
C THR A 357 1.26 8.83 4.93
N ILE A 358 0.92 10.07 5.28
CA ILE A 358 1.51 11.27 4.66
C ILE A 358 3.02 11.30 4.92
N VAL A 359 3.43 11.10 6.17
CA VAL A 359 4.85 11.09 6.53
C VAL A 359 5.56 9.92 5.86
N TRP A 360 4.95 8.73 5.84
CA TRP A 360 5.51 7.55 5.18
C TRP A 360 5.65 7.77 3.67
N MET A 361 4.66 8.34 2.99
CA MET A 361 4.74 8.67 1.56
C MET A 361 5.81 9.73 1.27
N ALA A 362 5.92 10.76 2.11
CA ALA A 362 6.90 11.84 1.95
C ALA A 362 8.34 11.32 1.95
N THR A 363 8.62 10.23 2.67
CA THR A 363 9.96 9.63 2.70
C THR A 363 10.42 9.06 1.35
N PHE A 364 9.52 8.76 0.41
CA PHE A 364 9.89 8.27 -0.93
C PHE A 364 10.38 9.39 -1.86
N ILE A 365 10.14 10.65 -1.49
CA ILE A 365 10.61 11.82 -2.26
C ILE A 365 12.14 11.95 -2.14
N ILE A 366 12.71 11.53 -1.01
CA ILE A 366 14.14 11.68 -0.73
C ILE A 366 14.77 10.30 -0.51
N GLY A 367 15.48 9.80 -1.53
CA GLY A 367 16.11 8.47 -1.54
C GLY A 367 17.34 8.27 -0.64
N THR A 368 17.45 8.95 0.52
CA THR A 368 18.61 8.75 1.42
C THR A 368 18.38 7.59 2.41
N PRO A 369 19.46 6.96 2.93
CA PRO A 369 19.35 5.89 3.93
C PRO A 369 18.57 6.30 5.19
N PHE A 370 18.67 7.56 5.59
CA PHE A 370 17.92 8.13 6.71
C PHE A 370 16.40 8.01 6.51
N TRP A 371 15.89 8.34 5.32
CA TRP A 371 14.46 8.21 5.01
C TRP A 371 14.01 6.75 4.89
N GLY A 372 14.90 5.84 4.49
CA GLY A 372 14.67 4.39 4.60
C GLY A 372 14.49 3.94 6.06
N PHE A 373 15.33 4.44 6.97
CA PHE A 373 15.18 4.20 8.40
C PHE A 373 13.85 4.77 8.95
N CYS A 374 13.52 6.03 8.63
CA CYS A 374 12.24 6.63 9.04
C CYS A 374 11.03 5.83 8.56
N ARG A 375 11.04 5.27 7.34
CA ARG A 375 9.96 4.39 6.86
C ARG A 375 9.78 3.15 7.71
N ASN A 376 10.88 2.49 8.09
CA ASN A 376 10.82 1.32 8.95
C ASN A 376 10.26 1.68 10.33
N ILE A 377 10.65 2.84 10.89
CA ILE A 377 10.09 3.34 12.16
C ILE A 377 8.59 3.66 12.04
N ILE A 378 8.13 4.27 10.96
CA ILE A 378 6.69 4.53 10.79
C ILE A 378 5.93 3.21 10.62
N THR A 379 6.48 2.27 9.85
CA THR A 379 5.85 0.97 9.59
C THR A 379 5.72 0.12 10.85
N LEU A 380 6.71 0.15 11.75
CA LEU A 380 6.65 -0.64 13.00
C LEU A 380 5.67 -0.07 14.03
N LEU A 381 5.32 1.21 13.96
CA LEU A 381 4.46 1.85 14.97
C LEU A 381 2.99 1.43 14.78
N PRO A 382 2.34 0.86 15.82
CA PRO A 382 0.92 0.50 15.73
C PRO A 382 0.04 1.71 15.43
N VAL A 383 -1.04 1.51 14.67
CA VAL A 383 -1.96 2.56 14.16
C VAL A 383 -1.32 3.52 13.16
N LEU A 384 -0.17 4.13 13.47
CA LEU A 384 0.55 5.02 12.55
C LEU A 384 1.01 4.28 11.29
N GLY A 385 1.57 3.08 11.46
CA GLY A 385 2.03 2.20 10.40
C GLY A 385 0.93 1.35 9.75
N LEU A 386 -0.35 1.60 10.03
CA LEU A 386 -1.43 0.74 9.54
C LEU A 386 -1.54 0.76 8.02
N THR A 387 -1.34 1.92 7.39
CA THR A 387 -1.33 2.05 5.92
C THR A 387 -0.17 1.29 5.28
N PRO A 388 1.12 1.50 5.66
CA PRO A 388 2.21 0.72 5.08
C PRO A 388 2.07 -0.79 5.29
N ILE A 389 1.42 -1.23 6.38
CA ILE A 389 1.09 -2.64 6.58
C ILE A 389 0.01 -3.13 5.63
N ILE A 390 -1.06 -2.36 5.37
CA ILE A 390 -2.11 -2.74 4.41
C ILE A 390 -1.53 -2.88 2.99
N ILE A 391 -0.63 -1.97 2.60
CA ILE A 391 -0.01 -1.96 1.26
C ILE A 391 1.29 -2.77 1.20
N ALA A 392 1.63 -3.51 2.26
CA ALA A 392 2.81 -4.36 2.32
C ALA A 392 2.94 -5.39 1.18
N PRO A 393 1.85 -5.93 0.59
CA PRO A 393 1.97 -6.80 -0.59
C PRO A 393 2.62 -6.09 -1.79
N ILE A 394 2.51 -4.75 -1.89
CA ILE A 394 3.15 -3.95 -2.94
C ILE A 394 4.59 -3.62 -2.57
N PHE A 395 4.78 -3.00 -1.41
CA PHE A 395 6.05 -2.37 -1.03
C PHE A 395 6.99 -3.31 -0.27
N LYS A 396 6.52 -4.47 0.19
CA LYS A 396 7.32 -5.53 0.81
C LYS A 396 8.29 -4.99 1.88
N PRO A 397 7.77 -4.43 2.99
CA PRO A 397 8.62 -3.93 4.07
C PRO A 397 9.47 -5.05 4.68
N SER A 398 10.52 -4.69 5.43
CA SER A 398 11.36 -5.65 6.13
C SER A 398 10.56 -6.56 7.09
N TYR A 399 10.96 -7.83 7.22
CA TYR A 399 10.31 -8.77 8.16
C TYR A 399 10.33 -8.25 9.59
N LEU A 400 11.43 -7.59 9.98
CA LEU A 400 11.56 -7.00 11.30
C LEU A 400 10.44 -5.98 11.57
N ALA A 401 10.12 -5.13 10.59
CA ALA A 401 9.02 -4.17 10.73
C ALA A 401 7.66 -4.88 10.92
N LEU A 402 7.39 -5.96 10.17
CA LEU A 402 6.15 -6.74 10.33
C LEU A 402 6.07 -7.43 11.71
N VAL A 403 7.16 -8.06 12.16
CA VAL A 403 7.25 -8.72 13.47
C VAL A 403 7.04 -7.71 14.59
N LEU A 404 7.75 -6.58 14.56
CA LEU A 404 7.63 -5.56 15.60
C LEU A 404 6.25 -4.89 15.59
N HIS A 405 5.70 -4.58 14.40
CA HIS A 405 4.34 -4.05 14.30
C HIS A 405 3.32 -5.01 14.91
N SER A 406 3.36 -6.28 14.52
CA SER A 406 2.41 -7.28 15.00
C SER A 406 2.52 -7.51 16.51
N GLY A 407 3.75 -7.63 17.04
CA GLY A 407 4.00 -7.81 18.48
C GLY A 407 3.56 -6.60 19.31
N LEU A 408 3.94 -5.38 18.90
CA LEU A 408 3.56 -4.14 19.59
C LEU A 408 2.05 -3.92 19.53
N ALA A 409 1.43 -4.11 18.37
CA ALA A 409 -0.01 -3.96 18.20
C ALA A 409 -0.79 -4.96 19.06
N LEU A 410 -0.35 -6.22 19.13
CA LEU A 410 -0.97 -7.25 19.96
C LEU A 410 -0.84 -6.94 21.45
N LEU A 411 0.34 -6.50 21.90
CA LEU A 411 0.57 -6.13 23.30
C LEU A 411 -0.33 -4.96 23.72
N LEU A 412 -0.39 -3.90 22.90
CA LEU A 412 -1.28 -2.76 23.14
C LEU A 412 -2.76 -3.16 23.09
N LEU A 413 -3.14 -4.04 22.16
CA LEU A 413 -4.50 -4.56 22.06
C LEU A 413 -4.92 -5.25 23.36
N LEU A 414 -4.10 -6.19 23.85
CA LEU A 414 -4.37 -6.92 25.09
C LEU A 414 -4.43 -5.98 26.31
N GLN A 415 -3.51 -5.01 26.38
CA GLN A 415 -3.50 -4.01 27.44
C GLN A 415 -4.75 -3.13 27.41
N MET A 416 -5.18 -2.67 26.22
CA MET A 416 -6.36 -1.84 26.05
C MET A 416 -7.64 -2.60 26.39
N VAL A 417 -7.81 -3.84 25.91
CA VAL A 417 -8.96 -4.68 26.27
C VAL A 417 -9.03 -4.88 27.78
N ARG A 418 -7.90 -5.16 28.45
CA ARG A 418 -7.84 -5.32 29.91
C ARG A 418 -8.21 -4.03 30.64
N SER A 419 -7.67 -2.89 30.20
CA SER A 419 -7.95 -1.58 30.79
C SER A 419 -9.43 -1.19 30.63
N ASN A 420 -9.98 -1.42 29.44
CA ASN A 420 -11.37 -1.12 29.12
C ASN A 420 -12.35 -2.00 29.86
N ALA A 421 -12.03 -3.28 30.08
CA ALA A 421 -12.88 -4.15 30.88
C ALA A 421 -13.05 -3.61 32.31
N ARG A 422 -11.99 -3.02 32.88
CA ARG A 422 -12.06 -2.36 34.20
C ARG A 422 -12.86 -1.07 34.14
N TRP A 423 -12.63 -0.23 33.13
CA TRP A 423 -13.39 1.01 32.95
C TRP A 423 -14.89 0.74 32.74
N PHE A 424 -15.23 -0.23 31.90
CA PHE A 424 -16.61 -0.67 31.66
C PHE A 424 -17.25 -1.17 32.96
N ALA A 425 -16.50 -1.93 33.77
CA ALA A 425 -16.99 -2.40 35.06
C ALA A 425 -17.33 -1.26 36.03
N SER A 426 -16.55 -0.17 36.04
CA SER A 426 -16.76 0.95 36.97
C SER A 426 -17.81 1.97 36.49
N HIS A 427 -18.16 2.00 35.20
CA HIS A 427 -19.12 2.95 34.63
C HIS A 427 -20.40 2.24 34.12
N LEU A 428 -20.64 1.00 34.56
CA LEU A 428 -21.79 0.19 34.14
C LEU A 428 -23.13 0.84 34.47
N GLU A 429 -23.19 1.63 35.54
CA GLU A 429 -24.40 2.36 35.97
C GLU A 429 -24.64 3.64 35.15
N GLU A 430 -23.59 4.22 34.56
CA GLU A 430 -23.68 5.41 33.71
C GLU A 430 -24.08 5.08 32.25
N ILE A 431 -23.85 3.83 31.83
CA ILE A 431 -24.12 3.29 30.48
C ILE A 431 -25.58 2.87 30.37
#